data_AF-A0A3D5WL34-F1
#
_entry.id   AF-A0A3D5WL34-F1
#
_cell.length_a   1.000
_cell.length_b   1.000
_cell.length_c   1.000
_cell.angle_alpha   90.00
_cell.angle_beta   90.00
_cell.angle_gamma   90.00
#
_symmetry.space_group_name_H-M   'P 1'
#
loop_
_entity.id
_entity.type
_entity.pdbx_description
1 polymer ?
#
loop_
_entity_poly.entity_id
_entity_poly.type
_entity_poly.pdbx_seq_one_letter_code
_entity_poly.pdbx_strand_id
1 'polypeptide(L)'
;TDMGVNMAGNCIIDDEVCKEASKQEIIRRYYQSLNRYIKDEASGDEIYKQELIMKQAKISVNDRAVVPIANERAKQKGSAAAAMELPDGTIVTGSTSDLLGPASAVLLNAIKVLGKIDDNEHLISPSFIEPIQHLKTGYLGSKNPRLHTDEVLIALSMCAVSDPKAKLALEQLPKLSGCQLHVSAILSSIDINTFKKLGIELTNEAVYEGAATTETE
;
A
#
# COMPACT_ATOMS: atom_id res chain seq x y z
N THR A 1 12.78 -17.36 32.41
CA THR A 1 13.92 -17.01 33.27
C THR A 1 13.39 -16.65 34.64
N ASP A 2 14.14 -16.90 35.71
CA ASP A 2 13.63 -16.83 37.09
C ASP A 2 13.15 -15.44 37.53
N MET A 3 13.64 -14.37 36.88
CA MET A 3 13.16 -12.99 37.11
C MET A 3 11.94 -12.61 36.26
N GLY A 4 11.61 -13.37 35.23
CA GLY A 4 10.56 -13.04 34.27
C GLY A 4 9.20 -13.58 34.69
N VAL A 5 8.18 -12.72 34.70
CA VAL A 5 6.78 -13.09 34.93
C VAL A 5 5.97 -13.22 33.63
N ASN A 6 6.65 -13.30 32.48
CA ASN A 6 5.99 -13.32 31.17
C ASN A 6 5.27 -14.65 30.92
N MET A 7 3.95 -14.59 30.77
CA MET A 7 3.09 -15.74 30.47
C MET A 7 2.58 -15.78 29.02
N ALA A 8 2.98 -14.82 28.17
CA ALA A 8 2.44 -14.70 26.81
C ALA A 8 2.64 -15.96 25.95
N GLY A 9 3.81 -16.61 26.06
CA GLY A 9 4.09 -17.84 25.32
C GLY A 9 3.19 -19.03 25.71
N ASN A 10 2.69 -19.06 26.95
CA ASN A 10 1.77 -20.10 27.42
C ASN A 10 0.33 -19.88 26.94
N CYS A 11 0.05 -18.72 26.32
CA CYS A 11 -1.27 -18.33 25.86
C CYS A 11 -1.40 -18.39 24.32
N ILE A 12 -0.39 -18.91 23.61
CA ILE A 12 -0.46 -19.13 22.17
C ILE A 12 -1.40 -20.31 21.94
N ILE A 13 -2.55 -20.03 21.33
CA ILE A 13 -3.57 -21.03 20.98
C ILE A 13 -3.35 -21.64 19.59
N ASP A 14 -2.63 -20.93 18.72
CA ASP A 14 -2.26 -21.35 17.37
C ASP A 14 -0.86 -20.84 17.03
N ASP A 15 0.12 -21.74 17.10
CA ASP A 15 1.54 -21.44 16.89
C ASP A 15 1.84 -21.10 15.42
N GLU A 16 1.14 -21.71 14.46
CA GLU A 16 1.39 -21.48 13.05
C GLU A 16 0.89 -20.10 12.61
N VAL A 17 -0.26 -19.65 13.13
CA VAL A 17 -0.74 -18.28 12.91
C VAL A 17 0.21 -17.25 13.54
N CYS A 18 0.71 -17.50 14.75
CA CYS A 18 1.71 -16.62 15.39
C CYS A 18 3.02 -16.56 14.60
N LYS A 19 3.51 -17.71 14.11
CA LYS A 19 4.71 -17.76 13.25
C LYS A 19 4.50 -16.96 11.98
N GLU A 20 3.40 -17.16 11.28
CA GLU A 20 3.14 -16.46 10.02
C GLU A 20 3.04 -14.95 10.23
N ALA A 21 2.27 -14.50 11.23
CA ALA A 21 2.18 -13.08 11.57
C ALA A 21 3.56 -12.47 11.91
N SER A 22 4.41 -13.22 12.62
CA SER A 22 5.76 -12.76 12.98
C SER A 22 6.68 -12.65 11.76
N LYS A 23 6.59 -13.58 10.79
CA LYS A 23 7.35 -13.51 9.54
C LYS A 23 6.96 -12.29 8.72
N GLN A 24 5.66 -12.02 8.60
CA GLN A 24 5.17 -10.82 7.91
C GLN A 24 5.67 -9.54 8.59
N GLU A 25 5.69 -9.48 9.92
CA GLU A 25 6.24 -8.34 10.66
C GLU A 25 7.74 -8.12 10.38
N ILE A 26 8.55 -9.19 10.32
CA ILE A 26 9.97 -9.08 9.97
C ILE A 26 10.14 -8.44 8.59
N ILE A 27 9.36 -8.89 7.59
CA ILE A 27 9.41 -8.32 6.23
C ILE A 27 8.99 -6.84 6.24
N ARG A 28 7.95 -6.48 7.01
CA ARG A 28 7.54 -5.07 7.16
C ARG A 28 8.65 -4.21 7.75
N ARG A 29 9.36 -4.71 8.77
CA ARG A 29 10.49 -4.00 9.40
C ARG A 29 11.65 -3.82 8.46
N TYR A 30 11.97 -4.82 7.65
CA TYR A 30 12.98 -4.71 6.60
C TYR A 30 12.67 -3.54 5.64
N TYR A 31 11.46 -3.52 5.07
CA TYR A 31 11.05 -2.43 4.17
C TYR A 31 11.02 -1.07 4.86
N GLN A 32 10.61 -1.01 6.13
CA GLN A 32 10.64 0.23 6.91
C GLN A 32 12.08 0.77 7.06
N SER A 33 13.03 -0.08 7.43
CA SER A 33 14.44 0.30 7.57
C SER A 33 15.04 0.71 6.22
N LEU A 34 14.73 -0.01 5.14
CA LEU A 34 15.20 0.31 3.79
C LEU A 34 14.71 1.70 3.33
N ASN A 35 13.45 2.02 3.58
CA ASN A 35 12.88 3.34 3.25
C ASN A 35 13.46 4.47 4.08
N ARG A 36 13.73 4.23 5.37
CA ARG A 36 14.40 5.21 6.23
C ARG A 36 15.84 5.46 5.77
N TYR A 37 16.53 4.42 5.34
CA TYR A 37 17.91 4.55 4.84
C TYR A 37 18.00 5.46 3.62
N ILE A 38 17.09 5.31 2.63
CA ILE A 38 17.08 6.18 1.45
C ILE A 38 16.70 7.64 1.77
N LYS A 39 16.09 7.88 2.93
CA LYS A 39 15.81 9.23 3.43
C LYS A 39 16.92 9.77 4.34
N ASP A 40 18.06 9.08 4.43
CA ASP A 40 19.15 9.36 5.37
C ASP A 40 18.72 9.35 6.85
N GLU A 41 17.65 8.61 7.18
CA GLU A 41 17.07 8.49 8.53
C GLU A 41 17.49 7.20 9.25
N ALA A 42 18.28 6.34 8.61
CA ALA A 42 18.80 5.09 9.16
C ALA A 42 20.21 4.79 8.64
N SER A 43 20.91 3.89 9.32
CA SER A 43 22.26 3.45 8.94
C SER A 43 22.23 2.12 8.17
N GLY A 44 23.29 1.82 7.43
CA GLY A 44 23.45 0.51 6.78
C GLY A 44 23.44 -0.66 7.76
N ASP A 45 23.93 -0.45 8.99
CA ASP A 45 23.88 -1.43 10.08
C ASP A 45 22.43 -1.80 10.47
N GLU A 46 21.49 -0.87 10.37
CA GLU A 46 20.07 -1.15 10.62
C GLU A 46 19.52 -2.14 9.59
N ILE A 47 19.80 -1.91 8.30
CA ILE A 47 19.38 -2.81 7.22
C ILE A 47 20.05 -4.18 7.39
N TYR A 48 21.35 -4.21 7.62
CA TYR A 48 22.10 -5.45 7.80
C TYR A 48 21.53 -6.33 8.92
N LYS A 49 21.11 -5.72 10.04
CA LYS A 49 20.44 -6.43 11.13
C LYS A 49 19.10 -7.02 10.69
N GLN A 50 18.28 -6.28 9.95
CA GLN A 50 17.01 -6.81 9.44
C GLN A 50 17.24 -7.98 8.48
N GLU A 51 18.23 -7.88 7.59
CA GLU A 51 18.60 -8.98 6.68
C GLU A 51 19.07 -10.22 7.43
N LEU A 52 19.83 -10.05 8.52
CA LEU A 52 20.24 -11.18 9.37
C LEU A 52 19.05 -11.86 10.02
N ILE A 53 18.07 -11.08 10.53
CA ILE A 53 16.84 -11.61 11.13
C ILE A 53 16.02 -12.38 10.08
N MET A 54 15.87 -11.84 8.87
CA MET A 54 15.20 -12.53 7.76
C MET A 54 15.88 -13.87 7.42
N LYS A 55 17.22 -13.88 7.34
CA LYS A 55 18.00 -15.10 7.10
C LYS A 55 17.82 -16.14 8.22
N GLN A 56 17.81 -15.71 9.48
CA GLN A 56 17.57 -16.59 10.63
C GLN A 56 16.16 -17.18 10.61
N ALA A 57 15.16 -16.37 10.25
CA ALA A 57 13.78 -16.79 10.08
C ALA A 57 13.53 -17.61 8.80
N LYS A 58 14.53 -17.72 7.91
CA LYS A 58 14.46 -18.41 6.61
C LYS A 58 13.34 -17.89 5.72
N ILE A 59 13.18 -16.56 5.69
CA ILE A 59 12.21 -15.87 4.85
C ILE A 59 12.90 -14.87 3.93
N SER A 60 12.16 -14.43 2.92
CA SER A 60 12.51 -13.48 1.89
C SER A 60 11.38 -12.46 1.73
N VAL A 61 11.64 -11.36 1.00
CA VAL A 61 10.60 -10.37 0.70
C VAL A 61 9.44 -10.95 -0.12
N ASN A 62 9.67 -12.04 -0.85
CA ASN A 62 8.66 -12.71 -1.68
C ASN A 62 7.65 -13.53 -0.86
N ASP A 63 7.94 -13.82 0.41
CA ASP A 63 7.00 -14.49 1.31
C ASP A 63 5.83 -13.57 1.72
N ARG A 64 5.93 -12.27 1.42
CA ARG A 64 4.81 -11.35 1.44
C ARG A 64 4.14 -11.33 0.07
N ALA A 65 3.00 -12.00 -0.06
CA ALA A 65 2.35 -12.30 -1.35
C ALA A 65 2.16 -11.09 -2.29
N VAL A 66 1.90 -9.91 -1.73
CA VAL A 66 1.67 -8.67 -2.50
C VAL A 66 2.95 -8.07 -3.11
N VAL A 67 4.14 -8.37 -2.58
CA VAL A 67 5.43 -7.84 -3.07
C VAL A 67 5.71 -8.24 -4.51
N PRO A 68 5.80 -9.54 -4.87
CA PRO A 68 6.14 -9.94 -6.22
C PRO A 68 5.11 -9.44 -7.24
N ILE A 69 3.83 -9.44 -6.89
CA ILE A 69 2.74 -9.02 -7.78
C ILE A 69 2.82 -7.52 -8.09
N ALA A 70 3.06 -6.67 -7.08
CA ALA A 70 3.23 -5.25 -7.30
C ALA A 70 4.46 -4.95 -8.17
N ASN A 71 5.58 -5.61 -7.91
CA ASN A 71 6.83 -5.41 -8.64
C ASN A 71 6.75 -5.93 -10.07
N GLU A 72 6.11 -7.08 -10.31
CA GLU A 72 5.88 -7.60 -11.65
C GLU A 72 4.92 -6.70 -12.44
N ARG A 73 3.83 -6.25 -11.81
CA ARG A 73 2.89 -5.29 -12.41
C ARG A 73 3.59 -4.00 -12.83
N ALA A 74 4.50 -3.50 -12.00
CA ALA A 74 5.27 -2.30 -12.31
C ALA A 74 6.18 -2.49 -13.52
N LYS A 75 6.88 -3.63 -13.59
CA LYS A 75 7.69 -4.00 -14.76
C LYS A 75 6.85 -4.11 -16.04
N GLN A 76 5.69 -4.78 -15.97
CA GLN A 76 4.78 -4.93 -17.11
C GLN A 76 4.21 -3.61 -17.61
N LYS A 77 3.96 -2.65 -16.71
CA LYS A 77 3.38 -1.35 -17.05
C LYS A 77 4.41 -0.27 -17.35
N GLY A 78 5.68 -0.48 -17.01
CA GLY A 78 6.72 0.54 -17.11
C GLY A 78 6.47 1.75 -16.18
N SER A 79 5.63 1.59 -15.16
CA SER A 79 5.24 2.64 -14.22
C SER A 79 5.01 2.04 -12.84
N ALA A 80 4.98 2.88 -11.80
CA ALA A 80 4.76 2.39 -10.43
C ALA A 80 3.40 1.67 -10.33
N ALA A 81 3.38 0.60 -9.53
CA ALA A 81 2.19 -0.20 -9.28
C ALA A 81 2.08 -0.59 -7.81
N ALA A 82 0.90 -1.07 -7.44
CA ALA A 82 0.58 -1.52 -6.10
C ALA A 82 -0.24 -2.81 -6.16
N ALA A 83 -0.13 -3.62 -5.11
CA ALA A 83 -0.93 -4.81 -4.90
C ALA A 83 -1.42 -4.87 -3.45
N MET A 84 -2.67 -5.27 -3.26
CA MET A 84 -3.32 -5.40 -1.97
C MET A 84 -3.99 -6.76 -1.86
N GLU A 85 -3.76 -7.45 -0.76
CA GLU A 85 -4.46 -8.69 -0.40
C GLU A 85 -5.68 -8.35 0.45
N LEU A 86 -6.85 -8.79 -0.01
CA LEU A 86 -8.14 -8.60 0.65
C LEU A 86 -8.38 -9.68 1.73
N PRO A 87 -9.37 -9.50 2.62
CA PRO A 87 -9.62 -10.45 3.71
C PRO A 87 -9.96 -11.87 3.27
N ASP A 88 -10.38 -12.07 2.01
CA ASP A 88 -10.67 -13.37 1.42
C ASP A 88 -9.46 -13.98 0.68
N GLY A 89 -8.29 -13.34 0.74
CA GLY A 89 -7.07 -13.74 0.02
C GLY A 89 -7.02 -13.27 -1.44
N THR A 90 -8.04 -12.58 -1.94
CA THR A 90 -8.02 -12.03 -3.29
C THR A 90 -6.97 -10.93 -3.39
N ILE A 91 -6.13 -10.97 -4.42
CA ILE A 91 -5.13 -9.93 -4.66
C ILE A 91 -5.61 -8.97 -5.73
N VAL A 92 -5.70 -7.70 -5.36
CA VAL A 92 -6.10 -6.59 -6.24
C VAL A 92 -4.89 -5.75 -6.57
N THR A 93 -4.80 -5.27 -7.81
CA THR A 93 -3.68 -4.41 -8.26
C THR A 93 -4.16 -3.04 -8.69
N GLY A 94 -3.27 -2.06 -8.58
CA GLY A 94 -3.43 -0.69 -9.09
C GLY A 94 -2.14 -0.24 -9.77
N SER A 95 -2.24 0.62 -10.77
CA SER A 95 -1.08 1.13 -11.51
C SER A 95 -1.21 2.63 -11.73
N THR A 96 -0.08 3.33 -11.85
CA THR A 96 -0.06 4.75 -12.19
C THR A 96 -0.78 4.98 -13.52
N SER A 97 -1.62 6.01 -13.54
CA SER A 97 -2.30 6.54 -14.73
C SER A 97 -2.15 8.07 -14.77
N ASP A 98 -2.78 8.71 -15.75
CA ASP A 98 -2.80 10.18 -15.84
C ASP A 98 -3.60 10.83 -14.71
N LEU A 99 -4.61 10.12 -14.19
CA LEU A 99 -5.50 10.62 -13.14
C LEU A 99 -5.06 10.20 -11.73
N LEU A 100 -4.59 8.97 -11.59
CA LEU A 100 -4.39 8.33 -10.29
C LEU A 100 -2.96 7.80 -10.14
N GLY A 101 -2.40 7.98 -8.94
CA GLY A 101 -1.23 7.23 -8.50
C GLY A 101 -1.58 5.77 -8.18
N PRO A 102 -0.57 4.91 -7.97
CA PRO A 102 -0.77 3.47 -7.76
C PRO A 102 -1.52 3.17 -6.45
N ALA A 103 -1.28 3.97 -5.41
CA ALA A 103 -1.97 3.90 -4.12
C ALA A 103 -3.48 4.18 -4.26
N SER A 104 -3.83 5.27 -4.95
CA SER A 104 -5.22 5.64 -5.21
C SER A 104 -5.94 4.60 -6.07
N ALA A 105 -5.25 4.08 -7.11
CA ALA A 105 -5.81 3.08 -8.01
C ALA A 105 -6.11 1.76 -7.27
N VAL A 106 -5.16 1.24 -6.48
CA VAL A 106 -5.39 -0.02 -5.75
C VAL A 106 -6.46 0.12 -4.68
N LEU A 107 -6.56 1.29 -4.03
CA LEU A 107 -7.61 1.58 -3.05
C LEU A 107 -9.00 1.53 -3.69
N LEU A 108 -9.20 2.18 -4.84
CA LEU A 108 -10.48 2.16 -5.55
C LEU A 108 -10.83 0.75 -6.04
N ASN A 109 -9.86 0.03 -6.59
CA ASN A 109 -10.10 -1.33 -7.06
C ASN A 109 -10.45 -2.27 -5.90
N ALA A 110 -9.79 -2.13 -4.74
CA ALA A 110 -10.07 -2.93 -3.56
C ALA A 110 -11.51 -2.74 -3.05
N ILE A 111 -11.97 -1.49 -2.92
CA ILE A 111 -13.35 -1.22 -2.48
C ILE A 111 -14.40 -1.62 -3.51
N LYS A 112 -14.07 -1.60 -4.82
CA LYS A 112 -14.94 -2.13 -5.88
C LYS A 112 -15.12 -3.63 -5.72
N VAL A 113 -14.03 -4.38 -5.57
CA VAL A 113 -14.07 -5.83 -5.38
C VAL A 113 -14.87 -6.20 -4.12
N LEU A 114 -14.60 -5.55 -2.99
CA LEU A 114 -15.32 -5.77 -1.74
C LEU A 114 -16.82 -5.41 -1.83
N GLY A 115 -17.14 -4.40 -2.63
CA GLY A 115 -18.50 -3.94 -2.90
C GLY A 115 -19.20 -4.74 -3.99
N LYS A 116 -18.52 -5.71 -4.62
CA LYS A 116 -18.99 -6.45 -5.81
C LYS A 116 -19.43 -5.53 -6.94
N ILE A 117 -18.68 -4.45 -7.15
CA ILE A 117 -18.90 -3.47 -8.21
C ILE A 117 -18.02 -3.84 -9.40
N ASP A 118 -18.58 -3.75 -10.61
CA ASP A 118 -17.87 -4.06 -11.84
C ASP A 118 -16.60 -3.23 -12.02
N ASP A 119 -15.53 -3.84 -12.54
CA ASP A 119 -14.24 -3.16 -12.73
C ASP A 119 -14.30 -2.05 -13.79
N ASN A 120 -15.26 -2.07 -14.71
CA ASN A 120 -15.44 -0.99 -15.67
C ASN A 120 -16.25 0.20 -15.11
N GLU A 121 -16.80 0.08 -13.89
CA GLU A 121 -17.54 1.16 -13.29
C GLU A 121 -16.61 2.29 -12.82
N HIS A 122 -16.91 3.52 -13.27
CA HIS A 122 -16.23 4.72 -12.79
C HIS A 122 -16.95 5.25 -11.54
N LEU A 123 -16.38 5.00 -10.36
CA LEU A 123 -16.93 5.48 -9.09
C LEU A 123 -16.80 6.98 -8.86
N ILE A 124 -15.90 7.64 -9.60
CA ILE A 124 -15.66 9.07 -9.51
C ILE A 124 -15.79 9.65 -10.91
N SER A 125 -16.79 10.50 -11.10
CA SER A 125 -16.98 11.19 -12.38
C SER A 125 -15.78 12.12 -12.66
N PRO A 126 -15.29 12.19 -13.91
CA PRO A 126 -14.24 13.14 -14.31
C PRO A 126 -14.52 14.59 -13.90
N SER A 127 -15.80 14.99 -13.86
CA SER A 127 -16.24 16.32 -13.42
C SER A 127 -15.84 16.67 -11.98
N PHE A 128 -15.55 15.68 -11.13
CA PHE A 128 -15.01 15.90 -9.77
C PHE A 128 -13.48 15.81 -9.73
N ILE A 129 -12.86 15.11 -10.67
CA ILE A 129 -11.40 14.91 -10.74
C ILE A 129 -10.73 16.16 -11.32
N GLU A 130 -11.20 16.64 -12.47
CA GLU A 130 -10.59 17.76 -13.21
C GLU A 130 -10.42 19.04 -12.36
N PRO A 131 -11.41 19.48 -11.56
CA PRO A 131 -11.24 20.67 -10.72
C PRO A 131 -10.13 20.51 -9.68
N ILE A 132 -9.97 19.30 -9.11
CA ILE A 132 -8.90 19.00 -8.15
C ILE A 132 -7.54 19.04 -8.85
N GLN A 133 -7.43 18.46 -10.05
CA GLN A 133 -6.19 18.50 -10.82
C GLN A 133 -5.81 19.94 -11.22
N HIS A 134 -6.79 20.73 -11.68
CA HIS A 134 -6.58 22.13 -12.02
C HIS A 134 -6.19 22.97 -10.79
N LEU A 135 -6.75 22.66 -9.61
CA LEU A 135 -6.30 23.26 -8.35
C LEU A 135 -4.81 23.00 -8.10
N LYS A 136 -4.38 21.74 -8.21
CA LYS A 136 -2.98 21.34 -7.98
C LYS A 136 -2.02 22.01 -8.94
N THR A 137 -2.27 21.93 -10.24
CA THR A 137 -1.32 22.40 -11.26
C THR A 137 -1.47 23.87 -11.59
N GLY A 138 -2.70 24.39 -11.64
CA GLY A 138 -3.00 25.76 -12.04
C GLY A 138 -2.82 26.79 -10.92
N TYR A 139 -3.18 26.45 -9.68
CA TYR A 139 -3.15 27.40 -8.55
C TYR A 139 -2.09 27.08 -7.50
N LEU A 140 -1.88 25.80 -7.17
CA LEU A 140 -0.96 25.39 -6.11
C LEU A 140 0.48 25.10 -6.60
N GLY A 141 0.73 25.25 -7.90
CA GLY A 141 2.06 25.09 -8.50
C GLY A 141 2.64 23.67 -8.43
N SER A 142 1.80 22.66 -8.16
CA SER A 142 2.22 21.26 -8.16
C SER A 142 2.49 20.81 -9.59
N LYS A 143 3.61 20.10 -9.82
CA LYS A 143 3.91 19.52 -11.13
C LYS A 143 3.14 18.23 -11.41
N ASN A 144 2.70 17.55 -10.36
CA ASN A 144 1.99 16.28 -10.46
C ASN A 144 0.47 16.49 -10.38
N PRO A 145 -0.30 16.24 -11.46
CA PRO A 145 -1.75 16.37 -11.45
C PRO A 145 -2.46 15.17 -10.82
N ARG A 146 -1.77 14.07 -10.53
CA ARG A 146 -2.40 12.84 -10.04
C ARG A 146 -2.99 13.02 -8.65
N LEU A 147 -4.11 12.36 -8.39
CA LEU A 147 -4.78 12.45 -7.10
C LEU A 147 -4.14 11.51 -6.09
N HIS A 148 -3.89 12.03 -4.89
CA HIS A 148 -3.55 11.24 -3.71
C HIS A 148 -4.79 10.52 -3.15
N THR A 149 -4.54 9.54 -2.28
CA THR A 149 -5.59 8.71 -1.71
C THR A 149 -6.64 9.50 -0.93
N ASP A 150 -6.26 10.57 -0.23
CA ASP A 150 -7.18 11.45 0.49
C ASP A 150 -8.06 12.28 -0.45
N GLU A 151 -7.48 12.86 -1.50
CA GLU A 151 -8.20 13.58 -2.55
C GLU A 151 -9.22 12.66 -3.26
N VAL A 152 -8.83 11.41 -3.52
CA VAL A 152 -9.71 10.38 -4.08
C VAL A 152 -10.86 10.05 -3.13
N LEU A 153 -10.60 9.87 -1.84
CA LEU A 153 -11.64 9.58 -0.86
C LEU A 153 -12.63 10.75 -0.69
N ILE A 154 -12.13 11.98 -0.74
CA ILE A 154 -12.98 13.18 -0.73
C ILE A 154 -13.88 13.21 -1.98
N ALA A 155 -13.30 13.02 -3.16
CA ALA A 155 -14.05 13.01 -4.42
C ALA A 155 -15.09 11.88 -4.44
N LEU A 156 -14.73 10.69 -3.97
CA LEU A 156 -15.64 9.56 -3.84
C LEU A 156 -16.79 9.86 -2.86
N SER A 157 -16.49 10.50 -1.72
CA SER A 157 -17.49 10.94 -0.75
C SER A 157 -18.51 11.91 -1.34
N MET A 158 -18.08 12.79 -2.25
CA MET A 158 -18.98 13.69 -2.96
C MET A 158 -19.88 12.93 -3.96
N CYS A 159 -19.32 11.96 -4.68
CA CYS A 159 -20.09 11.14 -5.63
C CYS A 159 -21.16 10.30 -4.93
N ALA A 160 -20.86 9.79 -3.73
CA ALA A 160 -21.77 8.96 -2.93
C ALA A 160 -23.10 9.64 -2.53
N VAL A 161 -23.20 10.97 -2.66
CA VAL A 161 -24.47 11.70 -2.47
C VAL A 161 -25.50 11.33 -3.54
N SER A 162 -25.05 11.08 -4.77
CA SER A 162 -25.91 10.89 -5.94
C SER A 162 -25.72 9.55 -6.66
N ASP A 163 -24.61 8.85 -6.39
CA ASP A 163 -24.31 7.54 -6.95
C ASP A 163 -24.35 6.45 -5.85
N PRO A 164 -25.35 5.54 -5.89
CA PRO A 164 -25.43 4.41 -4.97
C PRO A 164 -24.21 3.48 -5.01
N LYS A 165 -23.51 3.34 -6.14
CA LYS A 165 -22.31 2.50 -6.25
C LYS A 165 -21.12 3.14 -5.55
N ALA A 166 -20.90 4.45 -5.72
CA ALA A 166 -19.91 5.20 -4.96
C ALA A 166 -20.16 5.11 -3.44
N LYS A 167 -21.42 5.20 -3.01
CA LYS A 167 -21.80 5.01 -1.60
C LYS A 167 -21.47 3.59 -1.12
N LEU A 168 -21.87 2.57 -1.87
CA LEU A 168 -21.57 1.18 -1.55
C LEU A 168 -20.07 0.94 -1.42
N ALA A 169 -19.25 1.53 -2.29
CA ALA A 169 -17.80 1.42 -2.22
C ALA A 169 -17.22 2.03 -0.94
N LEU A 170 -17.67 3.22 -0.53
CA LEU A 170 -17.23 3.86 0.74
C LEU A 170 -17.55 3.01 1.97
N GLU A 171 -18.70 2.35 1.97
CA GLU A 171 -19.12 1.46 3.06
C GLU A 171 -18.19 0.24 3.22
N GLN A 172 -17.33 -0.04 2.23
CA GLN A 172 -16.35 -1.13 2.31
C GLN A 172 -15.03 -0.74 2.98
N LEU A 173 -14.74 0.55 3.16
CA LEU A 173 -13.46 1.01 3.72
C LEU A 173 -13.08 0.34 5.06
N PRO A 174 -13.99 0.10 6.02
CA PRO A 174 -13.64 -0.56 7.28
C PRO A 174 -13.10 -1.99 7.10
N LYS A 175 -13.46 -2.67 6.00
CA LYS A 175 -13.00 -4.03 5.70
C LYS A 175 -11.55 -4.09 5.23
N LEU A 176 -10.93 -2.94 4.96
CA LEU A 176 -9.52 -2.87 4.56
C LEU A 176 -8.56 -2.94 5.75
N SER A 177 -9.05 -2.83 6.98
CA SER A 177 -8.22 -2.94 8.17
C SER A 177 -7.62 -4.34 8.28
N GLY A 178 -6.29 -4.42 8.43
CA GLY A 178 -5.53 -5.67 8.45
C GLY A 178 -5.10 -6.17 7.07
N CYS A 179 -5.58 -5.55 5.97
CA CYS A 179 -5.13 -5.93 4.63
C CYS A 179 -3.66 -5.57 4.41
N GLN A 180 -2.95 -6.43 3.69
CA GLN A 180 -1.55 -6.21 3.33
C GLN A 180 -1.46 -5.46 2.01
N LEU A 181 -0.67 -4.38 1.98
CA LEU A 181 -0.42 -3.57 0.78
C LEU A 181 1.09 -3.49 0.49
N HIS A 182 1.46 -3.61 -0.77
CA HIS A 182 2.79 -3.25 -1.26
C HIS A 182 2.71 -2.29 -2.45
N VAL A 183 3.62 -1.33 -2.49
CA VAL A 183 3.77 -0.38 -3.60
C VAL A 183 5.20 -0.41 -4.14
N SER A 184 5.36 -0.51 -5.46
CA SER A 184 6.66 -0.63 -6.13
C SER A 184 7.48 0.66 -6.18
N ALA A 185 7.12 1.68 -5.38
CA ALA A 185 7.79 2.98 -5.33
C ALA A 185 7.55 3.66 -3.98
N ILE A 186 8.41 4.62 -3.64
CA ILE A 186 8.28 5.46 -2.44
C ILE A 186 6.97 6.26 -2.49
N LEU A 187 6.16 6.13 -1.44
CA LEU A 187 4.90 6.84 -1.30
C LEU A 187 5.06 8.19 -0.60
N SER A 188 4.11 9.09 -0.90
CA SER A 188 3.97 10.35 -0.20
C SER A 188 3.56 10.12 1.27
N SER A 189 3.90 11.06 2.16
CA SER A 189 3.44 11.02 3.55
C SER A 189 1.91 11.08 3.67
N ILE A 190 1.24 11.74 2.71
CA ILE A 190 -0.22 11.81 2.63
C ILE A 190 -0.80 10.41 2.46
N ASP A 191 -0.32 9.66 1.47
CA ASP A 191 -0.81 8.31 1.18
C ASP A 191 -0.52 7.33 2.32
N ILE A 192 0.69 7.39 2.89
CA ILE A 192 1.07 6.58 4.05
C ILE A 192 0.12 6.84 5.24
N ASN A 193 -0.19 8.10 5.52
CA ASN A 193 -1.06 8.47 6.62
C ASN A 193 -2.51 8.03 6.39
N THR A 194 -3.01 8.11 5.16
CA THR A 194 -4.34 7.63 4.80
C THR A 194 -4.46 6.12 5.01
N PHE A 195 -3.50 5.34 4.50
CA PHE A 195 -3.51 3.88 4.70
C PHE A 195 -3.39 3.49 6.17
N LYS A 196 -2.57 4.21 6.95
CA LYS A 196 -2.47 4.00 8.39
C LYS A 196 -3.80 4.25 9.11
N LYS A 197 -4.55 5.29 8.74
CA LYS A 197 -5.88 5.56 9.31
C LYS A 197 -6.91 4.48 8.96
N LEU A 198 -6.76 3.85 7.79
CA LEU A 198 -7.59 2.73 7.35
C LEU A 198 -7.16 1.39 7.98
N GLY A 199 -6.08 1.37 8.77
CA GLY A 199 -5.55 0.15 9.38
C GLY A 199 -4.91 -0.81 8.37
N ILE A 200 -4.49 -0.33 7.20
CA ILE A 200 -3.82 -1.12 6.17
C ILE A 200 -2.34 -1.28 6.51
N GLU A 201 -1.83 -2.50 6.36
CA GLU A 201 -0.44 -2.83 6.62
C GLU A 201 0.41 -2.58 5.37
N LEU A 202 0.98 -1.39 5.27
CA LEU A 202 1.72 -0.92 4.10
C LEU A 202 3.22 -1.29 4.13
N THR A 203 3.74 -1.64 2.96
CA THR A 203 5.17 -1.70 2.62
C THR A 203 5.38 -1.04 1.26
N ASN A 204 6.59 -0.56 0.96
CA ASN A 204 6.88 -0.04 -0.37
C ASN A 204 8.35 -0.20 -0.72
N GLU A 205 8.64 -0.31 -2.02
CA GLU A 205 10.01 -0.31 -2.52
C GLU A 205 10.69 1.03 -2.26
N ALA A 206 11.99 0.97 -2.03
CA ALA A 206 12.83 2.11 -1.77
C ALA A 206 13.35 2.67 -3.12
N VAL A 207 12.42 3.03 -4.01
CA VAL A 207 12.70 3.56 -5.35
C VAL A 207 11.78 4.77 -5.60
N TYR A 208 12.34 5.90 -6.00
CA TYR A 208 11.53 7.07 -6.36
C TYR A 208 10.83 6.87 -7.71
N GLU A 209 9.57 7.28 -7.81
CA GLU A 209 8.84 7.24 -9.08
C GLU A 209 9.56 8.11 -10.12
N GLY A 210 9.89 7.53 -11.28
CA GLY A 210 10.61 8.21 -12.36
C GLY A 210 12.14 8.11 -12.30
N ALA A 211 12.71 7.50 -11.25
CA ALA A 211 14.10 7.04 -11.31
C ALA A 211 14.14 5.81 -12.22
N ALA A 212 14.63 5.97 -13.45
CA ALA A 212 14.91 4.85 -14.32
C ALA A 212 15.81 3.86 -13.56
N THR A 213 15.44 2.58 -13.56
CA THR A 213 16.32 1.50 -13.13
C THR A 213 17.55 1.53 -14.05
N THR A 214 18.61 2.20 -13.62
CA THR A 214 19.94 1.93 -14.15
C THR A 214 20.27 0.53 -13.66
N GLU A 215 20.01 -0.45 -14.52
CA GLU A 215 20.59 -1.78 -14.41
C GLU A 215 22.11 -1.58 -14.30
N THR A 216 22.67 -1.78 -13.12
CA THR A 216 24.10 -2.02 -12.98
C THR A 216 24.32 -3.47 -13.37
N GLU A 217 24.87 -3.66 -14.58
CA GLU A 217 25.52 -4.90 -15.04
C GLU A 217 26.62 -5.36 -14.07
#